data_AF-A0A511XFV3-F1
#
_entry.id   AF-A0A511XFV3-F1
#
_cell.length_a   1.000
_cell.length_b   1.000
_cell.length_c   1.000
_cell.angle_alpha   90.00
_cell.angle_beta   90.00
_cell.angle_gamma   90.00
#
_symmetry.space_group_name_H-M   'P 1'
#
loop_
_entity.id
_entity.type
_entity.pdbx_description
1 polymer ?
#
loop_
_entity_poly.entity_id
_entity_poly.type
_entity_poly.pdbx_seq_one_letter_code
_entity_poly.pdbx_strand_id
1 'polypeptide(L)' 'MPEAPNIVWSMDFMADRLEDGPVFRLLNVLDDFNREGLAIEVTSRGRPRG' A
#
# COMPACT_ATOMS: atom_id res chain seq x y z
N MET A 1 -13.94 -15.51 -8.37
CA MET A 1 -13.21 -14.31 -8.84
C MET A 1 -14.27 -13.31 -9.31
N PRO A 2 -14.04 -11.99 -9.15
CA PRO A 2 -15.02 -10.99 -9.58
C PRO A 2 -15.25 -11.06 -11.09
N GLU A 3 -16.44 -10.67 -11.56
CA GLU A 3 -16.82 -10.74 -12.97
C GLU A 3 -16.72 -9.39 -13.71
N ALA A 4 -16.50 -8.30 -12.96
CA ALA A 4 -16.36 -6.94 -13.49
C ALA A 4 -15.43 -6.08 -12.60
N PRO A 5 -14.82 -5.01 -13.16
CA PRO A 5 -14.05 -4.03 -12.38
C PRO A 5 -14.92 -3.29 -11.36
N ASN A 6 -14.30 -2.79 -10.30
CA ASN A 6 -14.87 -1.95 -9.25
C ASN A 6 -15.99 -2.61 -8.43
N ILE A 7 -15.98 -3.95 -8.30
CA ILE A 7 -16.95 -4.70 -7.51
C ILE A 7 -16.35 -5.27 -6.22
N VAL A 8 -15.11 -5.74 -6.28
CA VAL A 8 -14.39 -6.33 -5.14
C VAL A 8 -12.97 -5.79 -5.13
N TRP A 9 -12.51 -5.37 -3.95
CA TRP A 9 -11.17 -4.84 -3.74
C TRP A 9 -10.44 -5.62 -2.66
N SER A 10 -9.15 -5.85 -2.89
CA SER A 10 -8.24 -6.32 -1.87
C SER A 10 -7.45 -5.17 -1.28
N MET A 11 -7.14 -5.28 0.01
CA MET A 11 -6.29 -4.34 0.72
C MET A 11 -5.20 -5.08 1.47
N ASP A 12 -3.96 -4.58 1.38
CA ASP A 12 -2.83 -5.12 2.11
C ASP A 12 -1.98 -4.04 2.77
N PHE A 13 -1.34 -4.42 3.89
CA PHE A 13 -0.35 -3.60 4.56
C PHE A 13 1.04 -4.19 4.31
N MET A 14 1.92 -3.36 3.77
CA MET A 14 3.34 -3.68 3.61
C MET A 14 4.16 -2.74 4.50
N ALA A 15 5.28 -3.22 5.04
CA ALA A 15 6.24 -2.40 5.76
C ALA A 15 7.65 -2.79 5.32
N ASP A 16 8.48 -1.81 5.00
CA ASP A 16 9.87 -2.03 4.61
C ASP A 16 10.77 -0.89 5.10
N ARG A 17 12.08 -1.10 5.08
CA ARG A 17 13.09 -0.21 5.64
C ARG A 17 14.05 0.25 4.56
N LEU A 18 14.27 1.56 4.47
CA LEU A 18 15.33 2.14 3.64
C LEU A 18 16.70 1.69 4.15
N GLU A 19 17.69 1.57 3.26
CA GLU A 19 19.04 1.05 3.58
C GLU A 19 19.69 1.76 4.79
N ASP A 20 19.35 3.02 4.99
CA ASP A 20 19.99 3.97 5.88
C ASP A 20 19.06 4.57 6.94
N GLY A 21 17.81 4.11 7.07
CA GLY A 21 16.92 4.77 8.04
C GLY A 21 15.52 4.21 8.25
N PRO A 22 14.48 5.07 8.09
CA PRO A 22 13.17 4.83 8.68
C PRO A 22 12.40 3.72 7.98
N VAL A 23 11.53 3.07 8.75
CA VAL A 23 10.52 2.17 8.19
C VAL A 23 9.43 3.01 7.53
N PHE A 24 9.11 2.67 6.29
CA PHE A 24 7.89 3.13 5.63
C PHE A 24 6.89 1.99 5.62
N ARG A 25 5.61 2.36 5.64
CA ARG A 25 4.48 1.44 5.53
C ARG A 25 3.63 1.87 4.36
N LEU A 26 3.11 0.90 3.64
CA LEU A 26 2.20 1.08 2.52
C LEU A 26 0.85 0.46 2.89
N LEU A 27 -0.23 1.14 2.52
CA LEU A 27 -1.55 0.55 2.35
C LEU A 27 -1.83 0.50 0.86
N ASN A 28 -1.91 -0.71 0.30
CA ASN A 28 -2.23 -0.92 -1.10
C ASN A 28 -3.71 -1.28 -1.22
N VAL A 29 -4.40 -0.67 -2.19
CA VAL A 29 -5.78 -1.02 -2.57
C VAL A 29 -5.78 -1.46 -4.03
N LEU A 30 -6.21 -2.68 -4.28
CA LEU A 30 -6.20 -3.30 -5.61
C LEU A 30 -7.60 -3.70 -6.03
N ASP A 31 -7.91 -3.52 -7.31
CA ASP A 31 -9.09 -4.13 -7.91
C ASP A 31 -8.85 -5.63 -8.16
N ASP A 32 -9.76 -6.49 -7.70
CA ASP A 32 -9.57 -7.93 -7.80
C ASP A 32 -9.86 -8.50 -9.18
N PHE A 33 -10.54 -7.77 -10.08
CA PHE A 33 -10.85 -8.23 -11.43
C PHE A 33 -9.65 -8.09 -12.35
N ASN A 34 -9.04 -6.89 -12.41
CA ASN A 34 -7.93 -6.59 -13.33
C ASN A 34 -6.57 -6.46 -12.62
N ARG A 35 -6.52 -6.59 -11.29
CA ARG A 35 -5.31 -6.44 -10.46
C ARG A 35 -4.66 -5.06 -10.57
N GLU A 36 -5.44 -4.04 -10.90
CA GLU A 36 -5.00 -2.64 -10.99
C GLU A 36 -4.92 -1.99 -9.60
N GLY A 37 -3.93 -1.11 -9.40
CA GLY A 37 -3.81 -0.33 -8.17
C GLY A 37 -4.74 0.87 -8.17
N LEU A 38 -5.72 0.88 -7.27
CA LEU A 38 -6.66 1.97 -7.10
C LEU A 38 -6.10 3.08 -6.22
N ALA A 39 -5.36 2.71 -5.16
CA ALA A 39 -4.71 3.65 -4.26
C ALA A 39 -3.48 3.03 -3.59
N ILE A 40 -2.48 3.86 -3.32
CA ILE A 40 -1.32 3.52 -2.49
C ILE A 40 -1.11 4.67 -1.51
N GLU A 41 -1.22 4.39 -0.22
CA GLU A 41 -0.92 5.37 0.82
C GLU A 41 0.40 5.02 1.51
N VAL A 42 1.30 6.00 1.60
CA VAL A 42 2.64 5.83 2.19
C VAL A 42 2.73 6.59 3.50
N THR A 43 3.13 5.91 4.56
CA THR A 43 3.45 6.55 5.84
C THR A 43 4.85 6.18 6.29
N SER A 44 5.69 7.19 6.56
CA SER A 44 7.02 6.99 7.13
C SER A 44 7.10 7.69 8.47
N ARG A 45 7.64 7.02 9.49
CA ARG A 45 7.97 7.70 10.75
C ARG A 45 9.30 8.42 10.56
N GLY A 46 9.26 9.72 10.26
CA GLY A 46 10.46 10.55 10.20
C GLY A 46 11.23 10.50 11.53
N ARG A 47 12.56 10.48 11.47
CA ARG A 47 13.39 10.67 12.67
C ARG A 47 12.96 11.98 13.34
N PRO A 48 12.75 12.03 14.67
CA PRO A 48 12.65 13.31 15.34
C PRO A 48 13.92 14.10 15.03
N ARG A 49 13.77 15.30 14.46
CA ARG A 49 14.88 16.24 14.39
C ARG A 49 15.20 16.60 15.84
N GLY A 50 16.37 16.16 16.30
CA GLY A 50 16.93 16.59 17.58
C GLY A 50 17.19 18.09 17.58
#